data_AF-A0A968AJE8-F1
#
_entry.id   AF-A0A968AJE8-F1
#
_cell.length_a   1.000
_cell.length_b   1.000
_cell.length_c   1.000
_cell.angle_alpha   90.00
_cell.angle_beta   90.00
_cell.angle_gamma   90.00
#
_symmetry.space_group_name_H-M   'P 1'
#
loop_
_entity.id
_entity.type
_entity.pdbx_description
1 polymer ?
#
loop_
_entity_poly.entity_id
_entity_poly.type
_entity_poly.pdbx_seq_one_letter_code
_entity_poly.pdbx_strand_id
1 'polypeptide(L)'
;MDDKTFVEKQFFWAEANVFHIFSFLLLKGNPATALKEPNSVVLTEEMAEKYFGSQDPIGQTITHENERELKVTGVVKNIPENSHFKFDFLGSFGTLNDIIGTKLLTSNWGRNNYLTYVLLRKGISPDVLREKIPGFLDRHIGQLVVNSTGHPPSRPPSEGTLLYLQKLTDIHLHSHLTTELEQNGDITNVYLFTTIALFILLIACINFMNLATARSAKRAREIGLRKVLGAYRKQLIQQFLGESIYISLMAMFLAIVFVEVALPYYNDFTGKSLSLAYWDNPLIIVGLILITFLVGLLSGSYPAFMLSSFRPVSVLKGEDRSSKRSTFRTVLVVGQFTISIALIISMGVVYHQMQYFRSKKLGFNKDQVVVLPSSAQMRDNMESFKNRLMQNSNILQVTHSRLIPSDKLLNSWGGRIVDGEEPQPLNFRLAVVEVGYDFFDTYQMNLVAGRTFAKQYSTDDSAAFVLSQAAIQQLRWSQNEAIDKPLLYGNRRGRVIGVVEDMHFESLHNKIVPIIFLISESTSYKISLRISGHDIPATLAFLKNIWNEYRPDYPFEYRFLDEEIQARYESEQKLGQIFGIFSM
;
A
#
# COMPACT_ATOMS: atom_id res chain seq x y z
N MET A 1 19.97 -21.48 -28.86
CA MET A 1 19.47 -20.96 -27.57
C MET A 1 18.07 -20.54 -27.87
N ASP A 2 17.07 -21.19 -27.28
CA ASP A 2 15.68 -20.75 -27.46
C ASP A 2 15.56 -19.36 -26.85
N ASP A 3 15.03 -18.39 -27.61
CA ASP A 3 14.76 -17.05 -27.12
C ASP A 3 13.70 -17.15 -26.01
N LYS A 4 14.16 -17.05 -24.76
CA LYS A 4 13.28 -17.06 -23.59
C LYS A 4 12.79 -15.64 -23.32
N THR A 5 11.49 -15.43 -23.46
CA THR A 5 10.82 -14.18 -23.11
C THR A 5 10.25 -14.26 -21.70
N PHE A 6 10.54 -13.25 -20.87
CA PHE A 6 10.01 -13.13 -19.51
C PHE A 6 9.33 -11.79 -19.32
N VAL A 7 8.35 -11.73 -18.41
CA VAL A 7 7.74 -10.49 -17.95
C VAL A 7 8.30 -10.19 -16.57
N GLU A 8 9.04 -9.09 -16.45
CA GLU A 8 9.62 -8.63 -15.20
C GLU A 8 8.92 -7.37 -14.72
N LYS A 9 8.65 -7.30 -13.41
CA LYS A 9 7.85 -6.21 -12.83
C LYS A 9 8.69 -5.14 -12.14
N GLN A 10 9.93 -5.46 -11.74
CA GLN A 10 10.77 -4.57 -10.93
C GLN A 10 12.01 -4.07 -11.69
N PHE A 11 11.78 -3.51 -12.88
CA PHE A 11 12.82 -2.81 -13.65
C PHE A 11 12.76 -1.30 -13.36
N PHE A 12 13.88 -0.69 -13.00
CA PHE A 12 13.98 0.74 -12.76
C PHE A 12 15.13 1.38 -13.55
N TRP A 13 14.92 2.61 -14.01
CA TRP A 13 16.00 3.46 -14.51
C TRP A 13 16.60 4.26 -13.36
N ALA A 14 17.91 4.12 -13.12
CA ALA A 14 18.59 4.77 -12.01
C ALA A 14 19.87 5.50 -12.46
N GLU A 15 20.14 6.64 -11.81
CA GLU A 15 21.42 7.33 -11.94
C GLU A 15 22.54 6.53 -11.27
N ALA A 16 23.79 6.69 -11.73
CA ALA A 16 24.94 6.00 -11.17
C ALA A 16 25.19 6.31 -9.68
N ASN A 17 24.65 7.42 -9.17
CA ASN A 17 24.71 7.80 -7.75
C ASN A 17 23.90 6.89 -6.82
N VAL A 18 23.06 5.99 -7.35
CA VAL A 18 22.25 5.07 -6.55
C VAL A 18 23.11 4.24 -5.58
N PHE A 19 24.29 3.78 -6.00
CA PHE A 19 25.22 3.01 -5.17
C PHE A 19 26.02 3.87 -4.16
N HIS A 20 25.92 5.19 -4.25
CA HIS A 20 26.47 6.11 -3.25
C HIS A 20 25.44 6.50 -2.19
N ILE A 21 24.14 6.50 -2.55
CA ILE A 21 23.04 6.82 -1.65
C ILE A 21 22.59 5.58 -0.87
N PHE A 22 22.53 4.43 -1.55
CA PHE A 22 22.09 3.16 -0.99
C PHE A 22 23.27 2.20 -0.80
N SER A 23 23.16 1.36 0.22
CA SER A 23 24.18 0.37 0.59
C SER A 23 24.01 -0.98 -0.13
N PHE A 24 23.67 -0.97 -1.41
CA PHE A 24 23.54 -2.20 -2.20
C PHE A 24 24.92 -2.84 -2.43
N LEU A 25 25.05 -4.13 -2.11
CA LEU A 25 26.30 -4.87 -2.26
C LEU A 25 26.43 -5.44 -3.67
N LEU A 26 27.36 -4.93 -4.47
CA LEU A 26 27.72 -5.55 -5.75
C LEU A 26 28.58 -6.78 -5.51
N LEU A 27 28.14 -7.92 -6.05
CA LEU A 27 28.89 -9.17 -6.14
C LEU A 27 29.85 -9.15 -7.34
N LYS A 28 29.44 -8.51 -8.44
CA LYS A 28 30.23 -8.34 -9.67
C LYS A 28 30.07 -6.93 -10.22
N GLY A 29 31.10 -6.43 -10.90
CA GLY A 29 31.14 -5.07 -11.48
C GLY A 29 31.70 -4.01 -10.52
N ASN A 30 31.66 -2.75 -10.95
CA ASN A 30 32.16 -1.62 -10.16
C ASN A 30 31.02 -0.60 -9.92
N PRO A 31 30.68 -0.28 -8.66
CA PRO A 31 29.54 0.60 -8.35
C PRO A 31 29.69 2.01 -8.94
N ALA A 32 30.91 2.51 -9.12
CA ALA A 32 31.16 3.85 -9.68
C ALA A 32 30.92 3.93 -11.20
N THR A 33 30.91 2.79 -11.90
CA THR A 33 30.81 2.75 -13.37
C THR A 33 29.65 1.91 -13.89
N ALA A 34 29.03 1.07 -13.05
CA ALA A 34 28.03 0.09 -13.48
C ALA A 34 26.84 0.72 -14.23
N LEU A 35 26.35 1.89 -13.83
CA LEU A 35 25.21 2.56 -14.48
C LEU A 35 25.60 3.86 -15.18
N LYS A 36 26.89 4.09 -15.43
CA LYS A 36 27.36 5.36 -15.99
C LYS A 36 27.07 5.48 -17.49
N GLU A 37 27.32 4.41 -18.24
CA GLU A 37 27.11 4.39 -19.69
C GLU A 37 25.65 4.07 -20.04
N PRO A 38 25.05 4.72 -21.06
CA PRO A 38 23.75 4.35 -21.60
C PRO A 38 23.70 2.88 -22.03
N ASN A 39 22.49 2.30 -22.09
CA ASN A 39 22.26 0.90 -22.43
C ASN A 39 23.01 -0.09 -21.52
N SER A 40 23.25 0.28 -20.25
CA SER A 40 23.81 -0.60 -19.23
C SER A 40 22.73 -1.06 -18.24
N VAL A 41 22.87 -2.26 -17.71
CA VAL A 41 21.96 -2.82 -16.70
C VAL A 41 22.72 -3.56 -15.59
N VAL A 42 22.22 -3.44 -14.37
CA VAL A 42 22.64 -4.20 -13.19
C VAL A 42 21.52 -5.14 -12.78
N LEU A 43 21.87 -6.39 -12.48
CA LEU A 43 20.93 -7.46 -12.12
C LEU A 43 21.04 -7.83 -10.64
N THR A 44 19.97 -8.32 -10.03
CA THR A 44 20.09 -9.12 -8.80
C THR A 44 20.74 -10.47 -9.07
N GLU A 45 21.25 -11.11 -8.02
CA GLU A 45 21.82 -12.46 -8.06
C GLU A 45 20.80 -13.46 -8.61
N GLU A 46 19.55 -13.37 -8.18
CA GLU A 46 18.46 -14.21 -8.69
C GLU A 46 18.19 -14.01 -10.19
N MET A 47 18.16 -12.76 -10.66
CA MET A 47 17.95 -12.49 -12.09
C MET A 47 19.14 -12.90 -12.94
N ALA A 48 20.37 -12.74 -12.43
CA ALA A 48 21.56 -13.23 -13.11
C ALA A 48 21.50 -14.75 -13.30
N GLU A 49 21.10 -15.51 -12.28
CA GLU A 49 20.91 -16.96 -12.38
C GLU A 49 19.75 -17.34 -13.30
N LYS A 50 18.62 -16.64 -13.21
CA LYS A 50 17.44 -16.89 -14.07
C LYS A 50 17.75 -16.73 -15.56
N TYR A 51 18.49 -15.70 -15.94
CA TYR A 51 18.77 -15.36 -17.34
C TYR A 51 19.99 -16.09 -17.91
N PHE A 52 21.06 -16.26 -17.10
CA PHE A 52 22.35 -16.77 -17.56
C PHE A 52 22.72 -18.14 -16.96
N GLY A 53 21.93 -18.66 -16.02
CA GLY A 53 22.25 -19.88 -15.29
C GLY A 53 23.59 -19.73 -14.55
N SER A 54 24.50 -20.67 -14.79
CA SER A 54 25.85 -20.63 -14.22
C SER A 54 26.87 -19.83 -15.05
N GLN A 55 26.46 -19.21 -16.16
CA GLN A 55 27.37 -18.42 -17.00
C GLN A 55 27.68 -17.06 -16.34
N ASP A 56 28.84 -16.47 -16.64
CA ASP A 56 29.15 -15.12 -16.16
C ASP A 56 28.30 -14.09 -16.93
N PRO A 57 27.39 -13.35 -16.27
CA PRO A 57 26.52 -12.42 -16.96
C PRO A 57 27.25 -11.14 -17.38
N ILE A 58 28.41 -10.82 -16.78
CA ILE A 58 29.10 -9.56 -17.04
C ILE A 58 29.52 -9.45 -18.51
N GLY A 59 29.11 -8.36 -19.15
CA GLY A 59 29.41 -8.07 -20.55
C GLY A 59 28.43 -8.65 -21.56
N GLN A 60 27.55 -9.56 -21.14
CA GLN A 60 26.46 -10.09 -21.96
C GLN A 60 25.34 -9.06 -22.13
N THR A 61 24.41 -9.32 -23.04
CA THR A 61 23.26 -8.45 -23.30
C THR A 61 21.94 -9.13 -22.93
N ILE A 62 20.97 -8.32 -22.53
CA ILE A 62 19.55 -8.68 -22.45
C ILE A 62 18.76 -7.70 -23.31
N THR A 63 17.64 -8.13 -23.87
CA THR A 63 16.77 -7.26 -24.68
C THR A 63 15.61 -6.77 -23.82
N HIS A 64 15.53 -5.45 -23.60
CA HIS A 64 14.44 -4.80 -22.89
C HIS A 64 13.33 -4.39 -23.87
N GLU A 65 12.09 -4.80 -23.56
CA GLU A 65 10.88 -4.52 -24.35
C GLU A 65 10.99 -4.92 -25.84
N ASN A 66 11.73 -5.99 -26.15
CA ASN A 66 12.02 -6.47 -27.52
C ASN A 66 12.63 -5.42 -28.46
N GLU A 67 13.09 -4.28 -27.95
CA GLU A 67 13.53 -3.14 -28.76
C GLU A 67 14.99 -2.75 -28.50
N ARG A 68 15.45 -2.91 -27.25
CA ARG A 68 16.73 -2.32 -26.82
C ARG A 68 17.62 -3.31 -26.12
N GLU A 69 18.82 -3.50 -26.67
CA GLU A 69 19.87 -4.27 -26.02
C GLU A 69 20.47 -3.49 -24.85
N LEU A 70 20.51 -4.12 -23.67
CA LEU A 70 21.15 -3.61 -22.47
C LEU A 70 22.30 -4.53 -22.09
N LYS A 71 23.50 -3.97 -21.94
CA LYS A 71 24.69 -4.68 -21.51
C LYS A 71 24.73 -4.83 -20.00
N VAL A 72 24.93 -6.04 -19.50
CA VAL A 72 25.07 -6.32 -18.08
C VAL A 72 26.44 -5.85 -17.59
N THR A 73 26.45 -4.93 -16.64
CA THR A 73 27.66 -4.27 -16.11
C THR A 73 27.88 -4.51 -14.62
N GLY A 74 26.92 -5.11 -13.93
CA GLY A 74 27.04 -5.47 -12.53
C GLY A 74 25.99 -6.50 -12.09
N VAL A 75 26.31 -7.19 -10.99
CA VAL A 75 25.38 -8.07 -10.28
C VAL A 75 25.39 -7.67 -8.82
N VAL A 76 24.22 -7.42 -8.24
CA VAL A 76 24.05 -7.13 -6.81
C VAL A 76 23.53 -8.33 -6.07
N LYS A 77 23.85 -8.44 -4.77
CA LYS A 77 23.21 -9.40 -3.89
C LYS A 77 21.69 -9.12 -3.85
N ASN A 78 20.89 -10.18 -3.72
CA ASN A 78 19.44 -10.06 -3.58
C ASN A 78 19.07 -9.06 -2.47
N ILE A 79 18.10 -8.20 -2.78
CA ILE A 79 17.68 -7.13 -1.89
C ILE A 79 16.91 -7.73 -0.71
N PRO A 80 17.19 -7.33 0.54
CA PRO A 80 16.45 -7.82 1.70
C PRO A 80 14.95 -7.51 1.62
N GLU A 81 14.12 -8.43 2.12
CA GLU A 81 12.66 -8.28 2.13
C GLU A 81 12.16 -7.05 2.90
N ASN A 82 12.94 -6.56 3.87
CA ASN A 82 12.64 -5.37 4.65
C ASN A 82 13.20 -4.06 4.05
N SER A 83 13.54 -4.05 2.75
CA SER A 83 13.93 -2.85 2.01
C SER A 83 12.70 -2.10 1.48
N HIS A 84 12.73 -0.76 1.53
CA HIS A 84 11.72 0.09 0.88
C HIS A 84 11.95 0.24 -0.63
N PHE A 85 13.15 -0.09 -1.11
CA PHE A 85 13.52 -0.04 -2.52
C PHE A 85 14.02 -1.43 -2.90
N LYS A 86 13.15 -2.20 -3.54
CA LYS A 86 13.46 -3.50 -4.15
C LYS A 86 13.45 -3.35 -5.66
N PHE A 87 14.37 -4.05 -6.31
CA PHE A 87 14.47 -4.09 -7.76
C PHE A 87 15.06 -5.43 -8.20
N ASP A 88 14.70 -5.84 -9.40
CA ASP A 88 15.28 -6.98 -10.11
C ASP A 88 16.36 -6.51 -11.09
N PHE A 89 16.11 -5.35 -11.71
CA PHE A 89 16.97 -4.73 -12.72
C PHE A 89 17.11 -3.23 -12.46
N LEU A 90 18.33 -2.71 -12.52
CA LEU A 90 18.60 -1.28 -12.63
C LEU A 90 19.21 -0.97 -13.99
N GLY A 91 18.48 -0.32 -14.87
CA GLY A 91 18.99 0.24 -16.11
C GLY A 91 19.62 1.62 -15.90
N SER A 92 20.63 1.98 -16.70
CA SER A 92 21.23 3.33 -16.64
C SER A 92 20.23 4.40 -17.05
N PHE A 93 19.98 5.38 -16.16
CA PHE A 93 19.15 6.55 -16.47
C PHE A 93 19.64 7.33 -17.70
N GLY A 94 20.95 7.26 -18.01
CA GLY A 94 21.52 7.87 -19.21
C GLY A 94 20.87 7.38 -20.51
N THR A 95 20.36 6.14 -20.51
CA THR A 95 19.60 5.53 -21.63
C THR A 95 18.34 6.30 -21.97
N LEU A 96 17.71 6.96 -20.98
CA LEU A 96 16.49 7.73 -21.22
C LEU A 96 16.75 8.96 -22.11
N ASN A 97 17.99 9.42 -22.25
CA ASN A 97 18.32 10.50 -23.20
C ASN A 97 17.95 10.12 -24.64
N ASP A 98 18.16 8.86 -25.02
CA ASP A 98 17.84 8.37 -26.36
C ASP A 98 16.33 8.10 -26.52
N ILE A 99 15.66 7.69 -25.43
CA ILE A 99 14.24 7.31 -25.44
C ILE A 99 13.33 8.54 -25.37
N ILE A 100 13.62 9.46 -24.44
CA ILE A 100 12.76 10.61 -24.12
C ILE A 100 13.32 11.90 -24.75
N GLY A 101 14.63 11.98 -24.98
CA GLY A 101 15.32 13.18 -25.43
C GLY A 101 15.88 14.00 -24.27
N THR A 102 17.16 14.35 -24.34
CA THR A 102 17.89 15.09 -23.29
C THR A 102 17.24 16.41 -22.89
N LYS A 103 16.67 17.15 -23.85
CA LYS A 103 16.00 18.42 -23.56
C LYS A 103 14.78 18.23 -22.64
N LEU A 104 13.96 17.22 -22.92
CA LEU A 104 12.79 16.93 -22.10
C LEU A 104 13.17 16.46 -20.70
N LEU A 105 14.27 15.73 -20.56
CA LEU A 105 14.77 15.27 -19.25
C LEU A 105 15.36 16.40 -18.40
N THR A 106 16.12 17.31 -19.01
CA THR A 106 16.92 18.30 -18.25
C THR A 106 16.24 19.66 -18.07
N SER A 107 15.22 19.98 -18.86
CA SER A 107 14.59 21.32 -18.85
C SER A 107 13.11 21.33 -18.48
N ASN A 108 12.48 20.16 -18.33
CA ASN A 108 11.06 20.07 -17.98
C ASN A 108 10.85 20.08 -16.47
N TRP A 109 10.89 21.28 -15.88
CA TRP A 109 10.63 21.52 -14.46
C TRP A 109 9.16 21.37 -14.04
N GLY A 110 8.25 21.14 -14.99
CA GLY A 110 6.81 20.99 -14.73
C GLY A 110 6.35 19.53 -14.58
N ARG A 111 7.25 18.55 -14.71
CA ARG A 111 6.92 17.13 -14.59
C ARG A 111 7.50 16.52 -13.32
N ASN A 112 6.65 15.83 -12.56
CA ASN A 112 7.00 15.13 -11.32
C ASN A 112 7.02 13.61 -11.56
N ASN A 113 7.94 13.15 -12.41
CA ASN A 113 7.89 11.79 -12.95
C ASN A 113 8.86 10.80 -12.28
N TYR A 114 9.73 11.29 -11.39
CA TYR A 114 10.82 10.49 -10.81
C TYR A 114 10.84 10.58 -9.29
N LEU A 115 11.01 9.42 -8.65
CA LEU A 115 11.34 9.35 -7.24
C LEU A 115 12.76 9.90 -7.04
N THR A 116 12.90 10.90 -6.18
CA THR A 116 14.16 11.64 -6.02
C THR A 116 14.67 11.47 -4.60
N TYR A 117 15.89 10.96 -4.48
CA TYR A 117 16.58 10.81 -3.20
C TYR A 117 17.69 11.84 -3.06
N VAL A 118 17.79 12.45 -1.89
CA VAL A 118 18.84 13.43 -1.58
C VAL A 118 19.57 13.01 -0.32
N LEU A 119 20.88 12.80 -0.44
CA LEU A 119 21.74 12.54 0.71
C LEU A 119 22.32 13.87 1.23
N LEU A 120 21.88 14.30 2.41
CA LEU A 120 22.37 15.52 3.05
C LEU A 120 23.78 15.30 3.62
N ARG A 121 24.63 16.35 3.57
CA ARG A 121 25.92 16.32 4.25
C ARG A 121 25.71 16.22 5.77
N LYS A 122 26.60 15.50 6.44
CA LYS A 122 26.57 15.34 7.90
C LYS A 122 26.54 16.71 8.60
N GLY A 123 25.58 16.89 9.51
CA GLY A 123 25.41 18.11 10.31
C GLY A 123 24.47 19.16 9.70
N ILE A 124 23.97 18.99 8.48
CA ILE A 124 22.97 19.89 7.90
C ILE A 124 21.55 19.43 8.28
N SER A 125 20.76 20.30 8.89
CA SER A 125 19.34 20.02 9.14
C SER A 125 18.54 20.00 7.83
N PRO A 126 17.60 19.05 7.65
CA PRO A 126 16.64 19.08 6.54
C PRO A 126 15.84 20.40 6.44
N ASP A 127 15.64 21.11 7.55
CA ASP A 127 14.89 22.37 7.58
C ASP A 127 15.53 23.45 6.70
N VAL A 128 16.86 23.50 6.65
CA VAL A 128 17.63 24.43 5.82
C VAL A 128 17.35 24.22 4.33
N LEU A 129 17.15 22.97 3.92
CA LEU A 129 16.77 22.66 2.54
C LEU A 129 15.30 23.01 2.30
N ARG A 130 14.41 22.71 3.26
CA ARG A 130 12.98 22.98 3.17
C ARG A 130 12.69 24.47 2.94
N GLU A 131 13.40 25.36 3.62
CA GLU A 131 13.28 26.82 3.44
C GLU A 131 13.68 27.30 2.03
N LYS A 132 14.53 26.55 1.32
CA LYS A 132 15.02 26.91 -0.02
C LYS A 132 14.14 26.37 -1.15
N ILE A 133 13.27 25.41 -0.87
CA ILE A 133 12.41 24.77 -1.88
C ILE A 133 11.49 25.78 -2.61
N PRO A 134 10.78 26.71 -1.93
CA PRO A 134 9.91 27.65 -2.62
C PRO A 134 10.65 28.50 -3.66
N GLY A 135 11.78 29.11 -3.26
CA GLY A 135 12.59 29.91 -4.19
C GLY A 135 13.23 29.09 -5.32
N PHE A 136 13.48 27.80 -5.10
CA PHE A 136 13.89 26.88 -6.16
C PHE A 136 12.77 26.65 -7.18
N LEU A 137 11.55 26.35 -6.70
CA LEU A 137 10.38 26.13 -7.56
C LEU A 137 10.03 27.40 -8.36
N ASP A 138 10.00 28.56 -7.71
CA ASP A 138 9.67 29.82 -8.36
C ASP A 138 10.65 30.18 -9.46
N ARG A 139 11.95 29.93 -9.24
CA ARG A 139 12.98 30.17 -10.25
C ARG A 139 12.82 29.24 -11.45
N HIS A 140 12.75 27.94 -11.22
CA HIS A 140 12.82 26.95 -12.29
C HIS A 140 11.49 26.78 -13.04
N ILE A 141 10.37 26.68 -12.31
CA ILE A 141 9.04 26.60 -12.92
C ILE A 141 8.63 27.97 -13.47
N GLY A 142 8.97 29.07 -12.79
CA GLY A 142 8.67 30.41 -13.29
C GLY A 142 9.35 30.69 -14.64
N GLN A 143 10.62 30.32 -14.77
CA GLN A 143 11.33 30.42 -16.05
C GLN A 143 10.71 29.52 -17.12
N LEU A 144 10.27 28.31 -16.76
CA LEU A 144 9.56 27.42 -17.69
C LEU A 144 8.27 28.08 -18.21
N VAL A 145 7.49 28.71 -17.33
CA VAL A 145 6.26 29.43 -17.73
C VAL A 145 6.60 30.54 -18.71
N VAL A 146 7.56 31.42 -18.37
CA VAL A 146 8.01 32.51 -19.27
C VAL A 146 8.42 31.98 -20.64
N ASN A 147 9.22 30.91 -20.67
CA ASN A 147 9.68 30.32 -21.93
C ASN A 147 8.52 29.73 -22.77
N SER A 148 7.43 29.31 -22.14
CA SER A 148 6.29 28.68 -22.80
C SER A 148 5.18 29.66 -23.21
N THR A 149 4.96 30.73 -22.44
CA THR A 149 3.84 31.67 -22.63
C THR A 149 4.28 33.08 -23.05
N GLY A 150 5.58 33.39 -22.94
CA GLY A 150 6.12 34.73 -23.11
C GLY A 150 5.84 35.67 -21.93
N HIS A 151 5.18 35.21 -20.87
CA HIS A 151 4.74 36.04 -19.74
C HIS A 151 5.12 35.38 -18.40
N PRO A 152 5.43 36.17 -17.35
CA PRO A 152 5.64 35.63 -16.01
C PRO A 152 4.37 34.94 -15.49
N PRO A 153 4.51 33.93 -14.61
CA PRO A 153 3.34 33.33 -13.99
C PRO A 153 2.59 34.38 -13.16
N SER A 154 1.26 34.33 -13.18
CA SER A 154 0.40 35.27 -12.44
C SER A 154 0.51 35.12 -10.91
N ARG A 155 1.07 34.02 -10.43
CA ARG A 155 1.37 33.74 -9.02
C ARG A 155 2.67 32.94 -8.89
N PRO A 156 3.36 32.99 -7.74
CA PRO A 156 4.53 32.15 -7.49
C PRO A 156 4.21 30.66 -7.68
N PRO A 157 4.97 29.92 -8.51
CA PRO A 157 4.81 28.48 -8.66
C PRO A 157 4.77 27.69 -7.34
N SER A 158 5.49 28.14 -6.31
CA SER A 158 5.53 27.50 -4.99
C SER A 158 4.19 27.53 -4.25
N GLU A 159 3.24 28.39 -4.64
CA GLU A 159 1.89 28.37 -4.07
C GLU A 159 1.03 27.23 -4.64
N GLY A 160 1.37 26.75 -5.84
CA GLY A 160 0.65 25.67 -6.53
C GLY A 160 1.34 24.31 -6.46
N THR A 161 2.67 24.28 -6.37
CA THR A 161 3.49 23.07 -6.30
C THR A 161 4.27 23.06 -4.99
N LEU A 162 4.16 21.98 -4.23
CA LEU A 162 4.84 21.81 -2.95
C LEU A 162 5.71 20.55 -2.99
N LEU A 163 6.99 20.69 -2.66
CA LEU A 163 7.90 19.57 -2.45
C LEU A 163 8.17 19.43 -0.95
N TYR A 164 7.97 18.22 -0.44
CA TYR A 164 8.21 17.90 0.96
C TYR A 164 9.39 16.94 1.10
N LEU A 165 10.17 17.13 2.16
CA LEU A 165 11.24 16.21 2.52
C LEU A 165 10.69 15.12 3.43
N GLN A 166 10.83 13.88 3.01
CA GLN A 166 10.49 12.67 3.78
C GLN A 166 11.79 11.97 4.19
N LYS A 167 11.94 11.65 5.48
CA LYS A 167 13.08 10.89 5.97
C LYS A 167 12.94 9.43 5.52
N LEU A 168 14.03 8.85 4.99
CA LEU A 168 14.05 7.48 4.46
C LEU A 168 13.51 6.43 5.45
N THR A 169 13.90 6.53 6.73
CA THR A 169 13.47 5.60 7.79
C THR A 169 11.99 5.67 8.11
N ASP A 170 11.34 6.78 7.76
CA ASP A 170 9.97 7.05 8.14
C ASP A 170 9.02 6.69 6.99
N ILE A 171 9.54 6.38 5.79
CA ILE A 171 8.74 6.04 4.62
C ILE A 171 7.79 4.89 4.94
N HIS A 172 8.31 3.77 5.46
CA HIS A 172 7.48 2.56 5.62
C HIS A 172 6.30 2.73 6.58
N LEU A 173 6.41 3.52 7.65
CA LEU A 173 5.36 3.61 8.70
C LEU A 173 4.61 4.94 8.73
N HIS A 174 5.15 5.97 8.08
CA HIS A 174 4.59 7.33 8.14
C HIS A 174 4.38 7.94 6.76
N SER A 175 4.87 7.33 5.67
CA SER A 175 4.51 7.80 4.35
C SER A 175 3.07 7.43 4.04
N HIS A 176 2.26 8.45 3.79
CA HIS A 176 0.91 8.33 3.27
C HIS A 176 0.86 8.88 1.84
N LEU A 177 2.00 8.84 1.14
CA LEU A 177 2.09 9.33 -0.23
C LEU A 177 1.39 8.37 -1.19
N THR A 178 0.79 8.95 -2.24
CA THR A 178 0.03 8.20 -3.23
C THR A 178 0.92 7.33 -4.13
N THR A 179 2.22 7.57 -4.19
CA THR A 179 3.16 6.80 -5.03
C THR A 179 4.41 6.46 -4.22
N GLU A 180 4.50 5.22 -3.78
CA GLU A 180 5.63 4.65 -3.07
C GLU A 180 6.09 3.38 -3.79
N LEU A 181 7.38 3.05 -3.70
CA LEU A 181 7.99 1.90 -4.39
C LEU A 181 7.44 0.57 -3.89
N GLU A 182 7.18 0.51 -2.59
CA GLU A 182 6.72 -0.69 -1.88
C GLU A 182 5.47 -0.36 -1.10
N GLN A 183 4.71 -1.38 -0.74
CA GLN A 183 3.54 -1.20 0.12
C GLN A 183 3.97 -0.71 1.51
N ASN A 184 3.53 0.49 1.89
CA ASN A 184 3.75 1.03 3.22
C ASN A 184 2.87 0.31 4.26
N GLY A 185 3.36 0.28 5.49
CA GLY A 185 2.56 0.05 6.68
C GLY A 185 2.04 1.37 7.26
N ASP A 186 1.34 1.27 8.38
CA ASP A 186 0.87 2.42 9.16
C ASP A 186 1.31 2.21 10.61
N ILE A 187 1.97 3.21 11.20
CA ILE A 187 2.34 3.20 12.62
C ILE A 187 1.13 2.96 13.54
N THR A 188 -0.06 3.40 13.13
CA THR A 188 -1.32 3.20 13.84
C THR A 188 -1.62 1.71 13.99
N ASN A 189 -1.36 0.90 12.96
CA ASN A 189 -1.52 -0.55 13.04
C ASN A 189 -0.53 -1.16 14.04
N VAL A 190 0.70 -0.66 14.08
CA VAL A 190 1.71 -1.10 15.06
C VAL A 190 1.25 -0.77 16.48
N TYR A 191 0.75 0.44 16.71
CA TYR A 191 0.21 0.83 18.02
C TYR A 191 -1.03 0.02 18.42
N LEU A 192 -1.92 -0.24 17.47
CA LEU A 192 -3.12 -1.04 17.70
C LEU A 192 -2.73 -2.46 18.11
N PHE A 193 -1.89 -3.15 17.33
CA PHE A 193 -1.45 -4.51 17.65
C PHE A 193 -0.67 -4.58 18.97
N THR A 194 0.20 -3.60 19.23
CA THR A 194 0.95 -3.51 20.49
C THR A 194 0.01 -3.33 21.69
N THR A 195 -1.02 -2.49 21.55
CA THR A 195 -2.01 -2.24 22.60
C THR A 195 -2.84 -3.49 22.90
N ILE A 196 -3.25 -4.22 21.87
CA ILE A 196 -4.00 -5.47 22.04
C ILE A 196 -3.13 -6.55 22.67
N ALA A 197 -1.90 -6.73 22.18
CA ALA A 197 -0.95 -7.67 22.77
C ALA A 197 -0.73 -7.38 24.26
N LEU A 198 -0.61 -6.10 24.63
CA LEU A 198 -0.49 -5.66 26.03
C LEU A 198 -1.75 -6.01 26.84
N PHE A 199 -2.95 -5.77 26.31
CA PHE A 199 -4.20 -6.11 27.01
C PHE A 199 -4.39 -7.62 27.20
N ILE A 200 -4.11 -8.43 26.17
CA ILE A 200 -4.17 -9.89 26.26
C ILE A 200 -3.17 -10.39 27.31
N LEU A 201 -1.95 -9.86 27.30
CA LEU A 201 -0.93 -10.21 28.28
C LEU A 201 -1.35 -9.83 29.71
N LEU A 202 -1.96 -8.66 29.89
CA LEU A 202 -2.49 -8.22 31.17
C LEU A 202 -3.61 -9.13 31.68
N ILE A 203 -4.55 -9.52 30.80
CA ILE A 203 -5.61 -10.49 31.10
C ILE A 203 -5.00 -11.82 31.56
N ALA A 204 -3.96 -12.31 30.88
CA ALA A 204 -3.26 -13.52 31.26
C ALA A 204 -2.59 -13.41 32.64
N CYS A 205 -1.93 -12.29 32.93
CA CYS A 205 -1.33 -12.02 34.24
C CYS A 205 -2.39 -12.01 35.35
N ILE A 206 -3.51 -11.32 35.14
CA ILE A 206 -4.63 -11.24 36.09
C ILE A 206 -5.24 -12.63 36.31
N ASN A 207 -5.43 -13.42 35.25
CA ASN A 207 -5.96 -14.77 35.35
C ASN A 207 -5.03 -15.68 36.16
N PHE A 208 -3.73 -15.66 35.87
CA PHE A 208 -2.75 -16.40 36.66
C PHE A 208 -2.78 -15.99 38.14
N MET A 209 -2.83 -14.67 38.39
CA MET A 209 -2.92 -14.12 39.73
C MET A 209 -4.18 -14.61 40.47
N ASN A 210 -5.32 -14.64 39.78
CA ASN A 210 -6.59 -15.13 40.30
C ASN A 210 -6.54 -16.63 40.62
N LEU A 211 -5.95 -17.44 39.74
CA LEU A 211 -5.77 -18.88 39.94
C LEU A 211 -4.81 -19.20 41.10
N ALA A 212 -3.66 -18.52 41.15
CA ALA A 212 -2.70 -18.63 42.24
C ALA A 212 -3.33 -18.22 43.59
N THR A 213 -4.16 -17.18 43.57
CA THR A 213 -4.93 -16.75 44.74
C THR A 213 -6.03 -17.75 45.10
N ALA A 214 -6.76 -18.34 44.16
CA ALA A 214 -7.76 -19.37 44.47
C ALA A 214 -7.13 -20.59 45.16
N ARG A 215 -5.89 -20.94 44.78
CA ARG A 215 -5.10 -22.03 45.40
C ARG A 215 -4.44 -21.65 46.73
N SER A 216 -4.47 -20.37 47.10
CA SER A 216 -3.78 -19.86 48.28
C SER A 216 -4.32 -20.38 49.62
N ALA A 217 -5.59 -20.79 49.69
CA ALA A 217 -6.18 -21.41 50.89
C ALA A 217 -5.47 -22.71 51.30
N LYS A 218 -5.09 -23.56 50.33
CA LYS A 218 -4.31 -24.78 50.59
C LYS A 218 -2.87 -24.45 51.01
N ARG A 219 -2.23 -23.47 50.37
CA ARG A 219 -0.86 -23.01 50.69
C ARG A 219 -0.77 -22.20 51.99
N ALA A 220 -1.87 -21.64 52.48
CA ALA A 220 -1.86 -20.81 53.69
C ALA A 220 -1.44 -21.60 54.94
N ARG A 221 -1.87 -22.86 55.08
CA ARG A 221 -1.46 -23.74 56.20
C ARG A 221 0.03 -24.08 56.18
N GLU A 222 0.56 -24.41 55.01
CA GLU A 222 1.99 -24.68 54.78
C GLU A 222 2.86 -23.47 55.18
N ILE A 223 2.46 -22.28 54.75
CA ILE A 223 3.18 -21.03 55.05
C ILE A 223 3.08 -20.65 56.53
N GLY A 224 1.92 -20.91 57.15
CA GLY A 224 1.73 -20.76 58.59
C GLY A 224 2.72 -21.60 59.38
N LEU A 225 2.90 -22.87 59.01
CA LEU A 225 3.89 -23.77 59.61
C LEU A 225 5.32 -23.29 59.38
N ARG A 226 5.69 -22.91 58.15
CA ARG A 226 7.04 -22.39 57.84
C ARG A 226 7.42 -21.16 58.65
N LYS A 227 6.47 -20.24 58.89
CA LYS A 227 6.70 -19.05 59.72
C LYS A 227 6.90 -19.39 61.19
N VAL A 228 6.19 -20.39 61.71
CA VAL A 228 6.40 -20.92 63.08
C VAL A 228 7.79 -21.55 63.20
N LEU A 229 8.27 -22.18 62.13
CA LEU A 229 9.63 -22.74 62.02
C LEU A 229 10.73 -21.70 61.70
N GLY A 230 10.41 -20.39 61.73
CA GLY A 230 11.40 -19.31 61.59
C GLY A 230 11.58 -18.71 60.19
N ALA A 231 10.74 -19.07 59.20
CA ALA A 231 10.83 -18.47 57.87
C ALA A 231 10.45 -16.97 57.87
N TYR A 232 11.33 -16.12 57.34
CA TYR A 232 11.11 -14.69 57.26
C TYR A 232 10.26 -14.29 56.06
N ARG A 233 9.51 -13.18 56.17
CA ARG A 233 8.61 -12.68 55.12
C ARG A 233 9.31 -12.50 53.75
N LYS A 234 10.55 -12.00 53.75
CA LYS A 234 11.34 -11.76 52.53
C LYS A 234 11.70 -13.07 51.80
N GLN A 235 12.02 -14.13 52.54
CA GLN A 235 12.33 -15.44 51.98
C GLN A 235 11.12 -16.04 51.27
N LEU A 236 9.93 -15.93 51.87
CA LEU A 236 8.68 -16.38 51.24
C LEU A 236 8.34 -15.59 49.98
N ILE A 237 8.53 -14.26 49.99
CA ILE A 237 8.32 -13.42 48.80
C ILE A 237 9.26 -13.81 47.67
N GLN A 238 10.55 -13.97 47.95
CA GLN A 238 11.55 -14.39 46.96
C GLN A 238 11.24 -15.78 46.39
N GLN A 239 10.81 -16.72 47.24
CA GLN A 239 10.40 -18.06 46.79
C GLN A 239 9.22 -18.01 45.83
N PHE A 240 8.15 -17.28 46.16
CA PHE A 240 6.96 -17.21 45.30
C PHE A 240 7.18 -16.43 44.01
N LEU A 241 7.97 -15.35 44.06
CA LEU A 241 8.37 -14.64 42.85
C LEU A 241 9.27 -15.52 41.96
N GLY A 242 10.21 -16.24 42.56
CA GLY A 242 11.06 -17.21 41.84
C GLY A 242 10.26 -18.33 41.19
N GLU A 243 9.28 -18.92 41.90
CA GLU A 243 8.36 -19.92 41.34
C GLU A 243 7.57 -19.35 40.15
N SER A 244 7.08 -18.11 40.27
CA SER A 244 6.31 -17.46 39.21
C SER A 244 7.17 -17.16 37.99
N ILE A 245 8.37 -16.63 38.19
CA ILE A 245 9.34 -16.37 37.10
C ILE A 245 9.75 -17.68 36.43
N TYR A 246 9.99 -18.76 37.19
CA TYR A 246 10.32 -20.06 36.64
C TYR A 246 9.20 -20.62 35.75
N ILE A 247 7.95 -20.53 36.21
CA ILE A 247 6.78 -20.92 35.42
C ILE A 247 6.67 -20.05 34.16
N SER A 248 6.87 -18.74 34.25
CA SER A 248 6.86 -17.84 33.09
C SER A 248 7.96 -18.17 32.09
N LEU A 249 9.16 -18.56 32.53
CA LEU A 249 10.24 -19.01 31.64
C LEU A 249 9.88 -20.30 30.91
N MET A 250 9.29 -21.28 31.59
CA MET A 250 8.79 -22.49 30.93
C MET A 250 7.69 -22.18 29.92
N ALA A 251 6.77 -21.27 30.27
CA ALA A 251 5.72 -20.81 29.37
C ALA A 251 6.28 -20.08 28.13
N MET A 252 7.33 -19.26 28.29
CA MET A 252 8.02 -18.59 27.18
C MET A 252 8.61 -19.60 26.20
N PHE A 253 9.27 -20.66 26.71
CA PHE A 253 9.82 -21.71 25.85
C PHE A 253 8.71 -22.39 25.02
N LEU A 254 7.60 -22.75 25.66
CA LEU A 254 6.44 -23.31 24.96
C LEU A 254 5.84 -22.32 23.95
N ALA A 255 5.76 -21.03 24.30
CA ALA A 255 5.26 -19.99 23.42
C ALA A 255 6.12 -19.84 22.15
N ILE A 256 7.46 -19.91 22.27
CA ILE A 256 8.37 -19.89 21.11
C ILE A 256 8.07 -21.09 20.20
N VAL A 257 7.92 -22.30 20.75
CA VAL A 257 7.57 -23.49 19.97
C VAL A 257 6.23 -23.30 19.25
N PHE A 258 5.20 -22.79 19.93
CA PHE A 258 3.90 -22.54 19.30
C PHE A 258 3.99 -21.48 18.19
N VAL A 259 4.76 -20.41 18.40
CA VAL A 259 4.95 -19.36 17.40
C VAL A 259 5.66 -19.93 16.17
N GLU A 260 6.75 -20.68 16.32
CA GLU A 260 7.47 -21.29 15.21
C GLU A 260 6.61 -22.29 14.41
N VAL A 261 5.73 -23.04 15.08
CA VAL A 261 4.79 -23.95 14.41
C VAL A 261 3.68 -23.17 13.69
N ALA A 262 3.21 -22.07 14.25
CA ALA A 262 2.12 -21.26 13.68
C ALA A 262 2.61 -20.30 12.58
N LEU A 263 3.88 -19.89 12.59
CA LEU A 263 4.44 -18.85 11.73
C LEU A 263 4.33 -19.19 10.23
N PRO A 264 4.59 -20.42 9.75
CA PRO A 264 4.38 -20.77 8.34
C PRO A 264 2.92 -20.60 7.91
N TYR A 265 1.98 -21.10 8.72
CA TYR A 265 0.55 -20.94 8.43
C TYR A 265 0.12 -19.47 8.44
N TYR A 266 0.68 -18.67 9.35
CA TYR A 266 0.44 -17.23 9.39
C TYR A 266 1.03 -16.52 8.16
N ASN A 267 2.23 -16.91 7.73
CA ASN A 267 2.89 -16.38 6.54
C ASN A 267 2.09 -16.70 5.28
N ASP A 268 1.64 -17.94 5.11
CA ASP A 268 0.79 -18.38 4.00
C ASP A 268 -0.54 -17.62 4.00
N PHE A 269 -1.18 -17.52 5.17
CA PHE A 269 -2.44 -16.80 5.32
C PHE A 269 -2.28 -15.30 5.03
N THR A 270 -1.21 -14.67 5.49
CA THR A 270 -0.98 -13.23 5.30
C THR A 270 -0.33 -12.89 3.97
N GLY A 271 0.26 -13.87 3.27
CA GLY A 271 1.12 -13.64 2.10
C GLY A 271 2.39 -12.86 2.48
N LYS A 272 2.88 -13.04 3.72
CA LYS A 272 4.08 -12.37 4.25
C LYS A 272 5.17 -13.41 4.51
N SER A 273 6.41 -12.95 4.56
CA SER A 273 7.59 -13.77 4.86
C SER A 273 8.19 -13.35 6.21
N LEU A 274 7.41 -13.46 7.29
CA LEU A 274 7.91 -13.15 8.63
C LEU A 274 8.84 -14.27 9.10
N SER A 275 10.01 -13.88 9.60
CA SER A 275 10.96 -14.77 10.25
C SER A 275 11.46 -14.13 11.53
N LEU A 276 11.56 -14.89 12.60
CA LEU A 276 12.18 -14.43 13.84
C LEU A 276 13.70 -14.68 13.75
N ALA A 277 14.42 -13.64 13.33
CA ALA A 277 15.87 -13.68 13.20
C ALA A 277 16.55 -13.56 14.58
N TYR A 278 16.36 -14.55 15.45
CA TYR A 278 16.81 -14.53 16.85
C TYR A 278 18.32 -14.26 16.97
N TRP A 279 19.11 -14.80 16.04
CA TRP A 279 20.57 -14.71 16.05
C TRP A 279 21.09 -13.43 15.37
N ASP A 280 20.39 -12.93 14.35
CA ASP A 280 20.80 -11.73 13.62
C ASP A 280 20.43 -10.44 14.37
N ASN A 281 19.43 -10.51 15.25
CA ASN A 281 18.98 -9.37 16.04
C ASN A 281 18.92 -9.67 17.55
N PRO A 282 20.02 -9.38 18.29
CA PRO A 282 20.09 -9.61 19.74
C PRO A 282 19.00 -8.90 20.56
N LEU A 283 18.40 -7.83 20.03
CA LEU A 283 17.32 -7.10 20.71
C LEU A 283 16.08 -7.98 20.94
N ILE A 284 15.81 -8.94 20.06
CA ILE A 284 14.66 -9.85 20.19
C ILE A 284 14.84 -10.72 21.45
N ILE A 285 16.02 -11.31 21.62
CA ILE A 285 16.33 -12.17 22.77
C ILE A 285 16.26 -11.37 24.07
N VAL A 286 16.86 -10.17 24.10
CA VAL A 286 16.81 -9.28 25.27
C VAL A 286 15.36 -8.90 25.59
N GLY A 287 14.55 -8.58 24.58
CA GLY A 287 13.14 -8.26 24.72
C GLY A 287 12.32 -9.42 25.30
N LEU A 288 12.50 -10.64 24.80
CA LEU A 288 11.80 -11.84 25.29
C LEU A 288 12.12 -12.14 26.76
N ILE A 289 13.40 -12.06 27.13
CA ILE A 289 13.84 -12.25 28.52
C ILE A 289 13.22 -11.18 29.42
N LEU A 290 13.27 -9.91 29.00
CA LEU A 290 12.74 -8.80 29.77
C LEU A 290 11.22 -8.93 29.99
N ILE A 291 10.46 -9.20 28.92
CA ILE A 291 9.00 -9.37 29.00
C ILE A 291 8.65 -10.54 29.91
N THR A 292 9.33 -11.68 29.78
CA THR A 292 9.06 -12.86 30.60
C THR A 292 9.34 -12.62 32.07
N PHE A 293 10.43 -11.92 32.37
CA PHE A 293 10.75 -11.51 33.73
C PHE A 293 9.68 -10.56 34.31
N LEU A 294 9.25 -9.57 33.53
CA LEU A 294 8.19 -8.63 33.94
C LEU A 294 6.86 -9.35 34.18
N VAL A 295 6.47 -10.28 33.31
CA VAL A 295 5.25 -11.08 33.45
C VAL A 295 5.30 -11.96 34.69
N GLY A 296 6.42 -12.62 34.95
CA GLY A 296 6.60 -13.45 36.16
C GLY A 296 6.52 -12.62 37.44
N LEU A 297 7.11 -11.42 37.43
CA LEU A 297 7.05 -10.47 38.54
C LEU A 297 5.62 -9.98 38.78
N LEU A 298 4.94 -9.52 37.72
CA LEU A 298 3.57 -8.99 37.78
C LEU A 298 2.59 -10.06 38.26
N SER A 299 2.61 -11.24 37.63
CA SER A 299 1.70 -12.34 37.92
C SER A 299 1.92 -12.95 39.31
N GLY A 300 3.19 -12.99 39.77
CA GLY A 300 3.58 -13.50 41.08
C GLY A 300 3.48 -12.49 42.23
N SER A 301 3.41 -11.18 41.93
CA SER A 301 3.45 -10.11 42.92
C SER A 301 2.36 -10.26 43.98
N TYR A 302 1.10 -10.28 43.57
CA TYR A 302 -0.03 -10.29 44.50
C TYR A 302 -0.08 -11.57 45.35
N PRO A 303 0.04 -12.80 44.81
CA PRO A 303 0.16 -14.00 45.63
C PRO A 303 1.32 -13.89 46.62
N ALA A 304 2.51 -13.44 46.20
CA ALA A 304 3.69 -13.34 47.06
C ALA A 304 3.47 -12.37 48.23
N PHE A 305 2.94 -11.17 47.99
CA PHE A 305 2.67 -10.18 49.03
C PHE A 305 1.49 -10.56 49.92
N MET A 306 0.44 -11.14 49.34
CA MET A 306 -0.75 -11.59 50.09
C MET A 306 -0.42 -12.77 50.99
N LEU A 307 0.19 -13.83 50.46
CA LEU A 307 0.53 -15.06 51.19
C LEU A 307 1.59 -14.80 52.28
N SER A 308 2.59 -13.98 51.97
CA SER A 308 3.61 -13.59 52.95
C SER A 308 3.06 -12.69 54.08
N SER A 309 1.86 -12.12 53.95
CA SER A 309 1.22 -11.31 55.00
C SER A 309 0.41 -12.12 56.04
N PHE A 310 0.23 -13.44 55.84
CA PHE A 310 -0.57 -14.26 56.77
C PHE A 310 0.04 -14.34 58.16
N ARG A 311 -0.77 -14.10 59.20
CA ARG A 311 -0.38 -14.32 60.60
C ARG A 311 -0.68 -15.77 60.99
N PRO A 312 0.29 -16.53 61.54
CA PRO A 312 0.11 -17.95 61.86
C PRO A 312 -1.11 -18.24 62.74
N VAL A 313 -1.35 -17.39 63.74
CA VAL A 313 -2.45 -17.54 64.72
C VAL A 313 -3.83 -17.50 64.06
N SER A 314 -4.05 -16.61 63.10
CA SER A 314 -5.34 -16.48 62.39
C SER A 314 -5.62 -17.62 61.40
N VAL A 315 -4.57 -18.19 60.79
CA VAL A 315 -4.72 -19.28 59.80
C VAL A 315 -4.97 -20.63 60.47
N LEU A 316 -4.38 -20.86 61.65
CA LEU A 316 -4.54 -22.11 62.40
C LEU A 316 -5.85 -22.16 63.20
N LYS A 317 -6.41 -21.01 63.59
CA LYS A 317 -7.73 -20.91 64.26
C LYS A 317 -8.94 -20.86 63.32
N GLY A 318 -8.73 -20.74 62.01
CA GLY A 318 -9.82 -20.70 61.03
C GLY A 318 -10.66 -19.42 61.00
N GLU A 319 -10.13 -18.29 61.50
CA GLU A 319 -10.85 -17.01 61.45
C GLU A 319 -10.87 -16.43 60.02
N ASP A 320 -12.06 -16.43 59.43
CA ASP A 320 -12.30 -16.03 58.05
C ASP A 320 -12.36 -14.49 57.90
N ARG A 321 -11.19 -13.84 57.75
CA ARG A 321 -11.12 -12.42 57.39
C ARG A 321 -11.20 -12.23 55.86
N SER A 322 -12.40 -12.46 55.30
CA SER A 322 -12.66 -12.50 53.85
C SER A 322 -13.06 -11.14 53.22
N SER A 323 -13.47 -10.13 54.00
CA SER A 323 -14.19 -8.96 53.47
C SER A 323 -13.35 -7.95 52.66
N LYS A 324 -12.16 -7.53 53.14
CA LYS A 324 -11.31 -6.55 52.42
C LYS A 324 -10.47 -7.14 51.27
N ARG A 325 -10.24 -8.47 51.24
CA ARG A 325 -9.47 -9.15 50.20
C ARG A 325 -10.30 -9.54 48.97
N SER A 326 -11.61 -9.71 49.14
CA SER A 326 -12.56 -9.93 48.05
C SER A 326 -12.58 -8.76 47.06
N THR A 327 -12.57 -7.51 47.55
CA THR A 327 -12.74 -6.30 46.71
C THR A 327 -11.65 -6.11 45.65
N PHE A 328 -10.37 -6.33 45.96
CA PHE A 328 -9.29 -6.16 44.96
C PHE A 328 -9.35 -7.23 43.86
N ARG A 329 -9.62 -8.49 44.24
CA ARG A 329 -9.87 -9.56 43.27
C ARG A 329 -11.09 -9.23 42.42
N THR A 330 -12.17 -8.72 43.02
CA THR A 330 -13.35 -8.28 42.28
C THR A 330 -13.01 -7.17 41.29
N VAL A 331 -12.20 -6.16 41.67
CA VAL A 331 -11.75 -5.11 40.75
C VAL A 331 -10.94 -5.67 39.57
N LEU A 332 -10.02 -6.60 39.83
CA LEU A 332 -9.23 -7.22 38.76
C LEU A 332 -10.06 -8.10 37.83
N VAL A 333 -10.99 -8.88 38.38
CA VAL A 333 -11.91 -9.71 37.59
C VAL A 333 -12.85 -8.84 36.77
N VAL A 334 -13.42 -7.78 37.36
CA VAL A 334 -14.26 -6.82 36.64
C VAL A 334 -13.46 -6.14 35.54
N GLY A 335 -12.25 -5.65 35.82
CA GLY A 335 -11.37 -5.05 34.82
C GLY A 335 -11.04 -5.99 33.67
N GLN A 336 -10.73 -7.26 33.96
CA GLN A 336 -10.50 -8.29 32.94
C GLN A 336 -11.71 -8.46 32.01
N PHE A 337 -12.92 -8.62 32.59
CA PHE A 337 -14.14 -8.76 31.79
C PHE A 337 -14.47 -7.48 31.03
N THR A 338 -14.23 -6.30 31.59
CA THR A 338 -14.42 -5.02 30.89
C THR A 338 -13.52 -4.93 29.66
N ILE A 339 -12.23 -5.25 29.78
CA ILE A 339 -11.30 -5.25 28.64
C ILE A 339 -11.74 -6.27 27.59
N SER A 340 -12.15 -7.47 28.02
CA SER A 340 -12.60 -8.52 27.10
C SER A 340 -13.87 -8.11 26.34
N ILE A 341 -14.86 -7.54 27.03
CA ILE A 341 -16.09 -7.03 26.41
C ILE A 341 -15.78 -5.89 25.43
N ALA A 342 -14.88 -4.96 25.79
CA ALA A 342 -14.48 -3.87 24.91
C ALA A 342 -13.81 -4.38 23.62
N LEU A 343 -12.96 -5.41 23.70
CA LEU A 343 -12.35 -6.06 22.54
C LEU A 343 -13.40 -6.73 21.65
N ILE A 344 -14.37 -7.44 22.24
CA ILE A 344 -15.48 -8.07 21.50
C ILE A 344 -16.33 -7.04 20.76
N ILE A 345 -16.69 -5.92 21.41
CA ILE A 345 -17.43 -4.82 20.77
C ILE A 345 -16.62 -4.22 19.61
N SER A 346 -15.32 -3.98 19.82
CA SER A 346 -14.43 -3.44 18.79
C SER A 346 -14.39 -4.34 17.56
N MET A 347 -14.32 -5.67 17.77
CA MET A 347 -14.40 -6.65 16.69
C MET A 347 -15.73 -6.59 15.94
N GLY A 348 -16.86 -6.48 16.65
CA GLY A 348 -18.18 -6.32 16.04
C GLY A 348 -18.26 -5.08 15.13
N VAL A 349 -17.66 -3.96 15.55
CA VAL A 349 -17.58 -2.73 14.74
C VAL A 349 -16.73 -2.95 13.48
N VAL A 350 -15.54 -3.55 13.61
CA VAL A 350 -14.66 -3.85 12.45
C VAL A 350 -15.36 -4.77 11.46
N TYR A 351 -16.05 -5.81 11.95
CA TYR A 351 -16.83 -6.72 11.11
C TYR A 351 -17.94 -5.98 10.35
N HIS A 352 -18.70 -5.14 11.03
CA HIS A 352 -19.75 -4.33 10.40
C HIS A 352 -19.20 -3.33 9.38
N GLN A 353 -18.06 -2.69 9.67
CA GLN A 353 -17.38 -1.82 8.71
C GLN A 353 -16.98 -2.62 7.46
N MET A 354 -16.38 -3.80 7.62
CA MET A 354 -15.98 -4.63 6.48
C MET A 354 -17.17 -5.07 5.61
N GLN A 355 -18.32 -5.36 6.22
CA GLN A 355 -19.53 -5.68 5.48
C GLN A 355 -20.12 -4.46 4.76
N TYR A 356 -20.02 -3.26 5.35
CA TYR A 356 -20.39 -2.01 4.69
C TYR A 356 -19.49 -1.74 3.47
N PHE A 357 -18.17 -1.94 3.59
CA PHE A 357 -17.23 -1.79 2.48
C PHE A 357 -17.57 -2.69 1.29
N ARG A 358 -17.95 -3.95 1.53
CA ARG A 358 -18.31 -4.91 0.47
C ARG A 358 -19.64 -4.62 -0.23
N SER A 359 -20.58 -3.96 0.43
CA SER A 359 -21.94 -3.70 -0.10
C SER A 359 -22.15 -2.28 -0.61
N LYS A 360 -21.17 -1.39 -0.41
CA LYS A 360 -21.25 0.00 -0.86
C LYS A 360 -21.24 0.08 -2.39
N LYS A 361 -22.20 0.82 -2.95
CA LYS A 361 -22.26 1.12 -4.38
C LYS A 361 -21.04 1.97 -4.78
N LEU A 362 -20.29 1.51 -5.79
CA LEU A 362 -19.07 2.18 -6.26
C LEU A 362 -19.33 3.25 -7.35
N GLY A 363 -20.54 3.32 -7.89
CA GLY A 363 -20.88 4.18 -9.03
C GLY A 363 -20.52 3.59 -10.40
N PHE A 364 -20.06 2.33 -10.43
CA PHE A 364 -19.79 1.53 -11.64
C PHE A 364 -19.89 0.04 -11.32
N ASN A 365 -19.98 -0.80 -12.36
CA ASN A 365 -19.99 -2.25 -12.25
C ASN A 365 -18.60 -2.84 -12.55
N LYS A 366 -17.99 -3.43 -11.52
CA LYS A 366 -16.67 -4.10 -11.60
C LYS A 366 -16.74 -5.57 -12.04
N ASP A 367 -17.90 -6.21 -11.92
CA ASP A 367 -18.04 -7.65 -12.11
C ASP A 367 -17.94 -8.00 -13.59
N GLN A 368 -17.23 -9.09 -13.89
CA GLN A 368 -17.05 -9.62 -15.26
C GLN A 368 -16.40 -8.61 -16.23
N VAL A 369 -15.50 -7.77 -15.71
CA VAL A 369 -14.67 -6.89 -16.54
C VAL A 369 -13.25 -7.42 -16.56
N VAL A 370 -12.80 -7.86 -17.74
CA VAL A 370 -11.42 -8.28 -18.00
C VAL A 370 -10.63 -7.08 -18.48
N VAL A 371 -9.48 -6.84 -17.87
CA VAL A 371 -8.53 -5.78 -18.24
C VAL A 371 -7.32 -6.43 -18.89
N LEU A 372 -6.98 -5.95 -20.09
CA LEU A 372 -5.77 -6.31 -20.82
C LEU A 372 -4.81 -5.11 -20.82
N PRO A 373 -3.48 -5.36 -20.76
CA PRO A 373 -2.51 -4.32 -21.09
C PRO A 373 -2.68 -3.94 -22.57
N SER A 374 -2.26 -2.73 -22.94
CA SER A 374 -2.18 -2.34 -24.34
C SER A 374 -0.82 -1.78 -24.69
N SER A 375 -0.50 -1.85 -25.99
CA SER A 375 0.75 -1.41 -26.59
C SER A 375 0.47 -0.40 -27.70
N ALA A 376 1.51 0.31 -28.16
CA ALA A 376 1.38 1.23 -29.30
C ALA A 376 0.84 0.52 -30.55
N GLN A 377 1.31 -0.71 -30.83
CA GLN A 377 0.86 -1.52 -31.97
C GLN A 377 -0.62 -1.93 -31.86
N MET A 378 -1.09 -2.28 -30.65
CA MET A 378 -2.50 -2.59 -30.41
C MET A 378 -3.38 -1.36 -30.53
N ARG A 379 -2.91 -0.18 -30.08
CA ARG A 379 -3.61 1.09 -30.24
C ARG A 379 -3.84 1.41 -31.72
N ASP A 380 -2.79 1.31 -32.54
CA ASP A 380 -2.89 1.65 -33.97
C ASP A 380 -3.90 0.77 -34.72
N ASN A 381 -4.17 -0.42 -34.18
CA ASN A 381 -5.15 -1.38 -34.71
C ASN A 381 -6.37 -1.58 -33.79
N MET A 382 -6.65 -0.65 -32.86
CA MET A 382 -7.64 -0.83 -31.80
C MET A 382 -9.04 -1.11 -32.33
N GLU A 383 -9.46 -0.43 -33.39
CA GLU A 383 -10.79 -0.63 -33.98
C GLU A 383 -10.93 -2.01 -34.63
N SER A 384 -9.90 -2.47 -35.34
CA SER A 384 -9.84 -3.83 -35.88
C SER A 384 -9.86 -4.87 -34.77
N PHE A 385 -9.02 -4.67 -33.73
CA PHE A 385 -8.96 -5.52 -32.56
C PHE A 385 -10.32 -5.61 -31.85
N LYS A 386 -10.94 -4.46 -31.57
CA LYS A 386 -12.30 -4.38 -30.99
C LYS A 386 -13.30 -5.16 -31.85
N ASN A 387 -13.32 -4.94 -33.17
CA ASN A 387 -14.28 -5.60 -34.06
C ASN A 387 -14.11 -7.12 -34.06
N ARG A 388 -12.88 -7.63 -33.98
CA ARG A 388 -12.62 -9.08 -33.86
C ARG A 388 -13.05 -9.65 -32.51
N LEU A 389 -12.79 -8.93 -31.42
CA LEU A 389 -13.25 -9.32 -30.09
C LEU A 389 -14.77 -9.41 -30.03
N MET A 390 -15.47 -8.42 -30.57
CA MET A 390 -16.94 -8.37 -30.58
C MET A 390 -17.60 -9.46 -31.47
N GLN A 391 -16.84 -10.27 -32.21
CA GLN A 391 -17.38 -11.45 -32.92
C GLN A 391 -17.77 -12.58 -31.97
N ASN A 392 -17.22 -12.61 -30.75
CA ASN A 392 -17.62 -13.55 -29.73
C ASN A 392 -18.79 -12.96 -28.93
N SER A 393 -19.95 -13.63 -28.95
CA SER A 393 -21.16 -13.18 -28.25
C SER A 393 -21.02 -13.12 -26.72
N ASN A 394 -20.00 -13.76 -26.14
CA ASN A 394 -19.70 -13.64 -24.71
C ASN A 394 -18.99 -12.33 -24.36
N ILE A 395 -18.50 -11.56 -25.35
CA ILE A 395 -17.90 -10.24 -25.15
C ILE A 395 -18.98 -9.20 -25.44
N LEU A 396 -19.47 -8.55 -24.38
CA LEU A 396 -20.60 -7.64 -24.44
C LEU A 396 -20.20 -6.21 -24.83
N GLN A 397 -19.06 -5.75 -24.33
CA GLN A 397 -18.52 -4.43 -24.61
C GLN A 397 -16.99 -4.44 -24.56
N VAL A 398 -16.37 -3.57 -25.35
CA VAL A 398 -14.93 -3.34 -25.36
C VAL A 398 -14.67 -1.84 -25.43
N THR A 399 -13.87 -1.35 -24.49
CA THR A 399 -13.41 0.04 -24.46
C THR A 399 -11.91 0.09 -24.17
N HIS A 400 -11.32 1.26 -24.36
CA HIS A 400 -9.98 1.57 -23.91
C HIS A 400 -10.02 2.82 -23.02
N SER A 401 -9.09 2.92 -22.09
CA SER A 401 -8.92 4.13 -21.29
C SER A 401 -7.50 4.22 -20.74
N ARG A 402 -7.06 5.44 -20.42
CA ARG A 402 -5.75 5.63 -19.80
C ARG A 402 -5.74 5.12 -18.36
N LEU A 403 -6.85 5.31 -17.68
CA LEU A 403 -7.08 4.85 -16.31
C LEU A 403 -8.36 4.04 -16.28
N ILE A 404 -8.37 2.98 -15.48
CA ILE A 404 -9.57 2.16 -15.22
C ILE A 404 -10.09 2.43 -13.80
N PRO A 405 -11.36 2.16 -13.50
CA PRO A 405 -11.94 2.26 -12.16
C PRO A 405 -11.27 1.31 -11.15
N SER A 406 -10.16 1.76 -10.61
CA SER A 406 -9.32 1.17 -9.58
C SER A 406 -8.04 2.01 -9.50
N ASP A 407 -7.60 2.62 -10.61
CA ASP A 407 -6.37 3.40 -10.70
C ASP A 407 -6.40 4.69 -9.87
N LYS A 408 -5.21 5.20 -9.56
CA LYS A 408 -5.01 6.49 -8.91
C LYS A 408 -5.20 7.62 -9.92
N LEU A 409 -6.03 8.59 -9.58
CA LEU A 409 -6.33 9.76 -10.39
C LEU A 409 -5.24 10.82 -10.20
N LEU A 410 -4.03 10.57 -10.72
CA LEU A 410 -2.88 11.47 -10.51
C LEU A 410 -2.89 12.68 -11.47
N ASN A 411 -3.44 12.53 -12.68
CA ASN A 411 -3.35 13.53 -13.73
C ASN A 411 -4.41 14.62 -13.60
N SER A 412 -4.00 15.87 -13.77
CA SER A 412 -4.87 17.04 -13.94
C SER A 412 -4.15 18.06 -14.81
N TRP A 413 -4.82 18.56 -15.85
CA TRP A 413 -4.22 19.55 -16.78
C TRP A 413 -4.59 21.00 -16.44
N GLY A 414 -5.41 21.19 -15.41
CA GLY A 414 -5.99 22.48 -15.07
C GLY A 414 -7.14 22.86 -16.02
N GLY A 415 -8.14 23.53 -15.48
CA GLY A 415 -9.28 24.02 -16.24
C GLY A 415 -9.44 25.53 -16.11
N ARG A 416 -10.15 26.12 -17.07
CA ARG A 416 -10.64 27.49 -17.03
C ARG A 416 -12.09 27.53 -17.50
N ILE A 417 -12.92 28.25 -16.75
CA ILE A 417 -14.30 28.57 -17.15
C ILE A 417 -14.22 29.68 -18.18
N VAL A 418 -14.91 29.51 -19.30
CA VAL A 418 -14.95 30.50 -20.39
C VAL A 418 -16.25 31.31 -20.27
N ASP A 419 -16.28 32.23 -19.31
CA ASP A 419 -17.40 33.14 -19.10
C ASP A 419 -16.89 34.60 -19.24
N GLY A 420 -17.13 35.22 -20.40
CA GLY A 420 -16.57 36.52 -20.78
C GLY A 420 -15.33 36.46 -21.69
N GLU A 421 -14.59 37.57 -21.78
CA GLU A 421 -13.42 37.71 -22.67
C GLU A 421 -12.17 36.96 -22.15
N GLU A 422 -11.99 36.87 -20.83
CA GLU A 422 -10.84 36.19 -20.21
C GLU A 422 -11.25 34.91 -19.45
N PRO A 423 -10.74 33.73 -19.84
CA PRO A 423 -11.02 32.48 -19.14
C PRO A 423 -10.51 32.47 -17.70
N GLN A 424 -11.39 32.18 -16.74
CA GLN A 424 -11.08 32.17 -15.31
C GLN A 424 -10.58 30.79 -14.85
N PRO A 425 -9.41 30.67 -14.18
CA PRO A 425 -8.88 29.38 -13.75
C PRO A 425 -9.72 28.72 -12.66
N LEU A 426 -9.81 27.39 -12.70
CA LEU A 426 -10.40 26.61 -11.62
C LEU A 426 -9.53 26.70 -10.36
N ASN A 427 -10.19 26.87 -9.21
CA ASN A 427 -9.56 26.93 -7.88
C ASN A 427 -9.53 25.56 -7.17
N PHE A 428 -9.88 24.48 -7.87
CA PHE A 428 -9.87 23.12 -7.36
C PHE A 428 -9.25 22.16 -8.38
N ARG A 429 -8.84 20.99 -7.91
CA ARG A 429 -8.30 19.93 -8.76
C ARG A 429 -9.43 19.19 -9.47
N LEU A 430 -9.37 19.16 -10.78
CA LEU A 430 -10.27 18.39 -11.65
C LEU A 430 -9.45 17.31 -12.34
N ALA A 431 -9.58 16.06 -11.91
CA ALA A 431 -8.80 14.95 -12.43
C ALA A 431 -9.27 14.55 -13.83
N VAL A 432 -8.34 14.22 -14.72
CA VAL A 432 -8.66 13.82 -16.10
C VAL A 432 -8.59 12.32 -16.29
N VAL A 433 -9.62 11.77 -16.93
CA VAL A 433 -9.64 10.38 -17.39
C VAL A 433 -9.86 10.39 -18.90
N GLU A 434 -8.84 9.94 -19.63
CA GLU A 434 -8.90 9.76 -21.07
C GLU A 434 -9.57 8.43 -21.40
N VAL A 435 -10.64 8.46 -22.18
CA VAL A 435 -11.54 7.30 -22.40
C VAL A 435 -11.89 7.09 -23.86
N GLY A 436 -12.25 5.85 -24.23
CA GLY A 436 -12.91 5.53 -25.48
C GLY A 436 -14.42 5.77 -25.41
N TYR A 437 -15.07 5.74 -26.59
CA TYR A 437 -16.51 6.01 -26.72
C TYR A 437 -17.40 5.10 -25.85
N ASP A 438 -17.07 3.81 -25.75
CA ASP A 438 -17.90 2.81 -25.04
C ASP A 438 -17.56 2.70 -23.54
N PHE A 439 -16.78 3.64 -22.99
CA PHE A 439 -16.30 3.56 -21.60
C PHE A 439 -17.42 3.49 -20.58
N PHE A 440 -18.39 4.41 -20.67
CA PHE A 440 -19.49 4.48 -19.71
C PHE A 440 -20.38 3.23 -19.79
N ASP A 441 -20.62 2.71 -20.99
CA ASP A 441 -21.41 1.49 -21.19
C ASP A 441 -20.68 0.24 -20.68
N THR A 442 -19.36 0.16 -20.94
CA THR A 442 -18.52 -0.96 -20.48
C THR A 442 -18.51 -1.03 -18.96
N TYR A 443 -18.50 0.10 -18.26
CA TYR A 443 -18.53 0.13 -16.79
C TYR A 443 -19.93 0.31 -16.20
N GLN A 444 -20.97 0.37 -17.03
CA GLN A 444 -22.37 0.59 -16.63
C GLN A 444 -22.52 1.79 -15.67
N MET A 445 -21.92 2.91 -16.06
CA MET A 445 -21.94 4.15 -15.30
C MET A 445 -23.24 4.91 -15.56
N ASN A 446 -23.86 5.45 -14.51
CA ASN A 446 -25.13 6.13 -14.64
C ASN A 446 -24.95 7.57 -15.16
N LEU A 447 -25.65 7.88 -16.25
CA LEU A 447 -25.77 9.24 -16.75
C LEU A 447 -26.86 9.99 -15.97
N VAL A 448 -26.54 11.19 -15.53
CA VAL A 448 -27.40 12.05 -14.73
C VAL A 448 -28.07 13.12 -15.60
N ALA A 449 -27.33 13.70 -16.56
CA ALA A 449 -27.84 14.69 -17.51
C ALA A 449 -27.06 14.66 -18.83
N GLY A 450 -27.70 15.09 -19.92
CA GLY A 450 -27.07 15.20 -21.24
C GLY A 450 -26.89 13.85 -21.95
N ARG A 451 -25.69 13.59 -22.47
CA ARG A 451 -25.31 12.33 -23.15
C ARG A 451 -23.84 11.97 -22.89
N THR A 452 -23.49 10.72 -23.14
CA THR A 452 -22.09 10.25 -23.20
C THR A 452 -21.51 10.48 -24.61
N PHE A 453 -20.23 10.12 -24.79
CA PHE A 453 -19.56 10.21 -26.08
C PHE A 453 -20.14 9.20 -27.09
N ALA A 454 -20.26 9.59 -28.35
CA ALA A 454 -20.61 8.67 -29.43
C ALA A 454 -19.92 9.04 -30.76
N LYS A 455 -19.46 8.02 -31.51
CA LYS A 455 -18.74 8.20 -32.79
C LYS A 455 -19.50 9.01 -33.83
N GLN A 456 -20.84 9.03 -33.75
CA GLN A 456 -21.68 9.81 -34.66
C GLN A 456 -21.52 11.33 -34.51
N TYR A 457 -20.95 11.80 -33.40
CA TYR A 457 -20.68 13.22 -33.16
C TYR A 457 -19.20 13.52 -33.37
N SER A 458 -18.88 14.16 -34.50
CA SER A 458 -17.49 14.46 -34.91
C SER A 458 -16.72 15.42 -34.00
N THR A 459 -17.40 16.11 -33.08
CA THR A 459 -16.76 17.03 -32.12
C THR A 459 -16.43 16.36 -30.78
N ASP A 460 -16.85 15.11 -30.55
CA ASP A 460 -16.72 14.46 -29.25
C ASP A 460 -15.24 14.17 -28.89
N ASP A 461 -14.42 13.91 -29.90
CA ASP A 461 -12.99 13.62 -29.77
C ASP A 461 -12.12 14.85 -29.49
N SER A 462 -12.63 16.04 -29.76
CA SER A 462 -11.82 17.27 -29.89
C SER A 462 -12.37 18.44 -29.09
N ALA A 463 -13.67 18.49 -28.83
CA ALA A 463 -14.34 19.64 -28.23
C ALA A 463 -15.48 19.27 -27.26
N ALA A 464 -15.47 18.06 -26.69
CA ALA A 464 -16.46 17.62 -25.71
C ALA A 464 -15.86 17.09 -24.41
N PHE A 465 -16.63 17.25 -23.33
CA PHE A 465 -16.32 16.79 -21.99
C PHE A 465 -17.53 16.16 -21.32
N VAL A 466 -17.30 15.11 -20.53
CA VAL A 466 -18.30 14.59 -19.58
C VAL A 466 -17.76 14.82 -18.17
N LEU A 467 -18.60 15.31 -17.26
CA LEU A 467 -18.20 15.65 -15.89
C LEU A 467 -18.86 14.72 -14.86
N SER A 468 -18.19 14.47 -13.73
CA SER A 468 -18.85 13.86 -12.57
C SER A 468 -19.75 14.86 -11.83
N GLN A 469 -20.70 14.37 -11.02
CA GLN A 469 -21.52 15.20 -10.14
C GLN A 469 -20.69 16.08 -9.20
N ALA A 470 -19.63 15.53 -8.59
CA ALA A 470 -18.70 16.26 -7.73
C ALA A 470 -18.00 17.41 -8.48
N ALA A 471 -17.73 17.27 -9.77
CA ALA A 471 -17.15 18.35 -10.57
C ALA A 471 -18.13 19.51 -10.77
N ILE A 472 -19.38 19.24 -11.15
CA ILE A 472 -20.37 20.31 -11.32
C ILE A 472 -20.75 20.98 -9.99
N GLN A 473 -20.69 20.24 -8.86
CA GLN A 473 -20.87 20.81 -7.53
C GLN A 473 -19.78 21.82 -7.17
N GLN A 474 -18.51 21.51 -7.46
CA GLN A 474 -17.39 22.45 -7.26
C GLN A 474 -17.49 23.67 -8.18
N LEU A 475 -18.00 23.47 -9.41
CA LEU A 475 -18.28 24.54 -10.38
C LEU A 475 -19.53 25.34 -10.03
N ARG A 476 -20.34 24.89 -9.06
CA ARG A 476 -21.63 25.47 -8.67
C ARG A 476 -22.64 25.51 -9.82
N TRP A 477 -22.61 24.54 -10.72
CA TRP A 477 -23.60 24.37 -11.79
C TRP A 477 -24.65 23.34 -11.39
N SER A 478 -25.91 23.59 -11.76
CA SER A 478 -26.93 22.54 -11.68
C SER A 478 -26.74 21.50 -12.80
N GLN A 479 -27.31 20.31 -12.65
CA GLN A 479 -27.12 19.19 -13.59
C GLN A 479 -27.49 19.57 -15.04
N ASN A 480 -28.62 20.26 -15.22
CA ASN A 480 -29.08 20.68 -16.55
C ASN A 480 -28.33 21.93 -17.05
N GLU A 481 -27.94 22.83 -16.15
CA GLU A 481 -27.20 24.04 -16.52
C GLU A 481 -25.75 23.74 -16.92
N ALA A 482 -25.18 22.63 -16.44
CA ALA A 482 -23.84 22.21 -16.82
C ALA A 482 -23.73 21.88 -18.31
N ILE A 483 -24.81 21.42 -18.95
CA ILE A 483 -24.80 21.03 -20.35
C ILE A 483 -24.56 22.25 -21.26
N ASP A 484 -23.74 22.06 -22.29
CA ASP A 484 -23.27 23.07 -23.25
C ASP A 484 -22.41 24.21 -22.69
N LYS A 485 -22.11 24.21 -21.38
CA LYS A 485 -21.19 25.17 -20.78
C LYS A 485 -19.80 25.04 -21.41
N PRO A 486 -19.19 26.16 -21.84
CA PRO A 486 -17.86 26.15 -22.42
C PRO A 486 -16.80 25.99 -21.32
N LEU A 487 -15.82 25.13 -21.58
CA LEU A 487 -14.69 24.89 -20.70
C LEU A 487 -13.40 24.84 -21.54
N LEU A 488 -12.33 25.39 -20.99
CA LEU A 488 -10.97 25.21 -21.50
C LEU A 488 -10.22 24.33 -20.52
N TYR A 489 -9.95 23.07 -20.88
CA TYR A 489 -9.24 22.13 -20.03
C TYR A 489 -7.92 21.71 -20.66
N GLY A 490 -6.80 21.97 -19.97
CA GLY A 490 -5.48 21.97 -20.60
C GLY A 490 -5.47 22.91 -21.82
N ASN A 491 -5.14 22.37 -22.99
CA ASN A 491 -5.19 23.09 -24.27
C ASN A 491 -6.48 22.84 -25.08
N ARG A 492 -7.42 22.05 -24.55
CA ARG A 492 -8.65 21.69 -25.25
C ARG A 492 -9.77 22.64 -24.86
N ARG A 493 -10.29 23.39 -25.83
CA ARG A 493 -11.53 24.17 -25.69
C ARG A 493 -12.70 23.33 -26.15
N GLY A 494 -13.71 23.17 -25.30
CA GLY A 494 -14.85 22.32 -25.58
C GLY A 494 -16.08 22.68 -24.75
N ARG A 495 -17.10 21.84 -24.85
CA ARG A 495 -18.35 21.95 -24.09
C ARG A 495 -18.61 20.72 -23.25
N VAL A 496 -19.30 20.91 -22.13
CA VAL A 496 -19.80 19.80 -21.32
C VAL A 496 -21.03 19.20 -22.01
N ILE A 497 -20.96 17.95 -22.42
CA ILE A 497 -22.04 17.25 -23.13
C ILE A 497 -22.85 16.32 -22.23
N GLY A 498 -22.33 16.01 -21.04
CA GLY A 498 -22.98 15.11 -20.10
C GLY A 498 -22.44 15.21 -18.68
N VAL A 499 -23.26 14.77 -17.74
CA VAL A 499 -22.93 14.62 -16.33
C VAL A 499 -23.21 13.18 -15.91
N VAL A 500 -22.25 12.53 -15.27
CA VAL A 500 -22.40 11.16 -14.73
C VAL A 500 -22.45 11.17 -13.20
N GLU A 501 -23.05 10.12 -12.63
CA GLU A 501 -23.12 9.91 -11.19
C GLU A 501 -21.71 9.82 -10.60
N ASP A 502 -21.56 10.26 -9.35
CA ASP A 502 -20.29 10.14 -8.66
C ASP A 502 -19.86 8.69 -8.46
N MET A 503 -18.55 8.50 -8.49
CA MET A 503 -17.96 7.17 -8.44
C MET A 503 -16.69 7.13 -7.60
N HIS A 504 -16.50 5.98 -6.96
CA HIS A 504 -15.29 5.68 -6.22
C HIS A 504 -14.23 5.10 -7.15
N PHE A 505 -13.62 5.96 -7.95
CA PHE A 505 -12.56 5.58 -8.89
C PHE A 505 -11.28 5.12 -8.18
N GLU A 506 -11.01 5.67 -6.99
CA GLU A 506 -9.90 5.30 -6.11
C GLU A 506 -10.38 4.48 -4.89
N SER A 507 -9.53 4.33 -3.87
CA SER A 507 -9.89 3.69 -2.59
C SER A 507 -11.11 4.35 -1.94
N LEU A 508 -11.95 3.54 -1.29
CA LEU A 508 -13.12 3.97 -0.52
C LEU A 508 -12.76 4.82 0.70
N HIS A 509 -11.48 4.82 1.10
CA HIS A 509 -10.92 5.72 2.11
C HIS A 509 -10.78 7.16 1.61
N ASN A 510 -10.71 7.36 0.29
CA ASN A 510 -10.58 8.68 -0.30
C ASN A 510 -11.96 9.33 -0.50
N LYS A 511 -11.99 10.65 -0.37
CA LYS A 511 -13.15 11.45 -0.78
C LYS A 511 -13.34 11.34 -2.30
N ILE A 512 -14.58 11.47 -2.75
CA ILE A 512 -14.90 11.49 -4.17
C ILE A 512 -14.16 12.67 -4.83
N VAL A 513 -13.35 12.35 -5.84
CA VAL A 513 -12.55 13.32 -6.59
C VAL A 513 -13.39 13.84 -7.76
N PRO A 514 -13.44 15.16 -8.03
CA PRO A 514 -14.01 15.70 -9.25
C PRO A 514 -13.31 15.16 -10.50
N ILE A 515 -14.07 14.61 -11.45
CA ILE A 515 -13.52 14.02 -12.69
C ILE A 515 -14.05 14.74 -13.93
N ILE A 516 -13.15 14.96 -14.89
CA ILE A 516 -13.46 15.27 -16.28
C ILE A 516 -13.02 14.12 -17.18
N PHE A 517 -13.94 13.66 -18.01
CA PHE A 517 -13.70 12.67 -19.04
C PHE A 517 -13.56 13.35 -20.39
N LEU A 518 -12.62 12.87 -21.19
CA LEU A 518 -12.43 13.30 -22.57
C LEU A 518 -11.92 12.14 -23.42
N ILE A 519 -12.21 12.18 -24.71
CA ILE A 519 -11.62 11.24 -25.67
C ILE A 519 -10.21 11.71 -26.02
N SER A 520 -9.27 10.77 -26.06
CA SER A 520 -7.90 11.05 -26.45
C SER A 520 -7.35 9.89 -27.27
N GLU A 521 -6.28 10.15 -28.02
CA GLU A 521 -5.50 9.16 -28.77
C GLU A 521 -4.11 8.90 -28.16
N SER A 522 -3.88 9.42 -26.94
CA SER A 522 -2.71 9.22 -26.06
C SER A 522 -2.03 7.84 -26.10
N THR A 523 -0.74 7.83 -25.80
CA THR A 523 0.20 6.72 -26.10
C THR A 523 0.26 5.61 -25.05
N SER A 524 -0.73 5.47 -24.15
CA SER A 524 -0.72 4.39 -23.15
C SER A 524 -2.12 4.14 -22.60
N TYR A 525 -2.72 3.03 -23.02
CA TYR A 525 -4.08 2.64 -22.69
C TYR A 525 -4.13 1.25 -22.07
N LYS A 526 -5.14 1.03 -21.24
CA LYS A 526 -5.64 -0.29 -20.86
C LYS A 526 -6.87 -0.59 -21.70
N ILE A 527 -7.10 -1.87 -22.00
CA ILE A 527 -8.30 -2.32 -22.70
C ILE A 527 -9.19 -3.03 -21.70
N SER A 528 -10.45 -2.63 -21.62
CA SER A 528 -11.43 -3.25 -20.74
C SER A 528 -12.52 -3.91 -21.55
N LEU A 529 -12.80 -5.17 -21.22
CA LEU A 529 -13.79 -6.00 -21.88
C LEU A 529 -14.82 -6.45 -20.85
N ARG A 530 -16.08 -6.10 -21.08
CA ARG A 530 -17.17 -6.70 -20.31
C ARG A 530 -17.54 -8.02 -20.95
N ILE A 531 -17.53 -9.10 -20.18
CA ILE A 531 -17.96 -10.42 -20.62
C ILE A 531 -19.32 -10.78 -20.00
N SER A 532 -20.02 -11.74 -20.60
CA SER A 532 -21.34 -12.22 -20.15
C SER A 532 -21.30 -13.10 -18.90
N GLY A 533 -20.11 -13.56 -18.51
CA GLY A 533 -19.90 -14.55 -17.46
C GLY A 533 -20.23 -15.99 -17.84
N HIS A 534 -20.80 -16.23 -19.04
CA HIS A 534 -21.04 -17.57 -19.55
C HIS A 534 -19.75 -18.12 -20.16
N ASP A 535 -19.36 -19.33 -19.74
CA ASP A 535 -18.16 -20.04 -20.22
C ASP A 535 -16.91 -19.13 -20.25
N ILE A 536 -16.54 -18.64 -19.05
CA ILE A 536 -15.33 -17.82 -18.85
C ILE A 536 -14.09 -18.52 -19.42
N PRO A 537 -13.85 -19.83 -19.20
CA PRO A 537 -12.68 -20.51 -19.77
C PRO A 537 -12.61 -20.43 -21.29
N ALA A 538 -13.72 -20.69 -22.01
CA ALA A 538 -13.73 -20.57 -23.48
C ALA A 538 -13.53 -19.13 -23.94
N THR A 539 -14.11 -18.17 -23.23
CA THR A 539 -13.96 -16.73 -23.52
C THR A 539 -12.50 -16.30 -23.37
N LEU A 540 -11.82 -16.71 -22.30
CA LEU A 540 -10.40 -16.42 -22.08
C LEU A 540 -9.50 -17.11 -23.12
N ALA A 541 -9.82 -18.35 -23.52
CA ALA A 541 -9.10 -19.04 -24.59
C ALA A 541 -9.24 -18.31 -25.93
N PHE A 542 -10.44 -17.80 -26.25
CA PHE A 542 -10.67 -16.95 -27.41
C PHE A 542 -9.85 -15.65 -27.32
N LEU A 543 -9.86 -14.96 -26.18
CA LEU A 543 -9.05 -13.75 -25.97
C LEU A 543 -7.56 -14.01 -26.18
N LYS A 544 -7.04 -15.13 -25.67
CA LYS A 544 -5.64 -15.54 -25.86
C LYS A 544 -5.29 -15.75 -27.33
N ASN A 545 -6.19 -16.37 -28.10
CA ASN A 545 -5.96 -16.58 -29.53
C ASN A 545 -5.91 -15.26 -30.29
N ILE A 546 -6.88 -14.36 -30.06
CA ILE A 546 -6.89 -13.04 -30.68
C ILE A 546 -5.70 -12.20 -30.22
N TRP A 547 -5.30 -12.29 -28.95
CA TRP A 547 -4.08 -11.64 -28.46
C TRP A 547 -2.85 -12.08 -29.25
N ASN A 548 -2.67 -13.39 -29.44
CA ASN A 548 -1.53 -13.93 -30.18
C ASN A 548 -1.53 -13.54 -31.68
N GLU A 549 -2.70 -13.26 -32.27
CA GLU A 549 -2.80 -12.75 -33.65
C GLU A 549 -2.25 -11.32 -33.76
N TYR A 550 -2.52 -10.47 -32.77
CA TYR A 550 -2.15 -9.03 -32.82
C TYR A 550 -0.81 -8.73 -32.14
N ARG A 551 -0.40 -9.55 -31.18
CA ARG A 551 0.72 -9.27 -30.28
C ARG A 551 1.49 -10.56 -29.90
N PRO A 552 1.98 -11.33 -30.89
CA PRO A 552 2.64 -12.63 -30.67
C PRO A 552 3.95 -12.53 -29.89
N ASP A 553 4.53 -11.34 -29.83
CA ASP A 553 5.81 -11.04 -29.21
C ASP A 553 5.73 -10.86 -27.68
N TYR A 554 4.52 -10.79 -27.09
CA TYR A 554 4.34 -10.74 -25.63
C TYR A 554 3.32 -11.77 -25.15
N PRO A 555 3.50 -12.30 -23.93
CA PRO A 555 2.56 -13.24 -23.35
C PRO A 555 1.20 -12.59 -23.10
N PHE A 556 0.16 -13.41 -23.22
CA PHE A 556 -1.20 -13.02 -22.88
C PHE A 556 -1.35 -12.89 -21.36
N GLU A 557 -1.45 -11.65 -20.87
CA GLU A 557 -1.77 -11.32 -19.49
C GLU A 557 -3.14 -10.63 -19.41
N TYR A 558 -3.91 -10.99 -18.38
CA TYR A 558 -5.19 -10.35 -18.09
C TYR A 558 -5.40 -10.27 -16.58
N ARG A 559 -6.29 -9.37 -16.16
CA ARG A 559 -6.78 -9.28 -14.78
C ARG A 559 -8.27 -9.04 -14.77
N PHE A 560 -8.97 -9.60 -13.80
CA PHE A 560 -10.34 -9.17 -13.54
C PHE A 560 -10.35 -7.92 -12.66
N LEU A 561 -11.25 -6.99 -12.97
CA LEU A 561 -11.30 -5.71 -12.26
C LEU A 561 -11.74 -5.87 -10.79
N ASP A 562 -12.66 -6.79 -10.52
CA ASP A 562 -13.09 -7.10 -9.17
C ASP A 562 -11.98 -7.74 -8.32
N GLU A 563 -11.17 -8.63 -8.92
CA GLU A 563 -9.97 -9.17 -8.29
C GLU A 563 -8.94 -8.07 -7.99
N GLU A 564 -8.71 -7.14 -8.93
CA GLU A 564 -7.78 -6.02 -8.72
C GLU A 564 -8.24 -5.09 -7.59
N ILE A 565 -9.54 -4.78 -7.54
CA ILE A 565 -10.12 -3.99 -6.45
C ILE A 565 -10.02 -4.76 -5.14
N GLN A 566 -10.33 -6.06 -5.13
CA GLN A 566 -10.28 -6.90 -3.94
C GLN A 566 -8.86 -7.00 -3.37
N ALA A 567 -7.84 -7.15 -4.22
CA ALA A 567 -6.44 -7.22 -3.80
C ALA A 567 -5.99 -5.98 -2.99
N ARG A 568 -6.57 -4.80 -3.25
CA ARG A 568 -6.25 -3.57 -2.49
C ARG A 568 -6.79 -3.56 -1.07
N TYR A 569 -7.89 -4.27 -0.83
CA TYR A 569 -8.51 -4.39 0.50
C TYR A 569 -8.15 -5.71 1.18
N GLU A 570 -7.32 -6.54 0.56
CA GLU A 570 -6.95 -7.84 1.09
C GLU A 570 -6.27 -7.71 2.46
N SER A 571 -5.42 -6.68 2.65
CA SER A 571 -4.80 -6.40 3.95
C SER A 571 -5.82 -6.11 5.04
N GLU A 572 -6.88 -5.35 4.74
CA GLU A 572 -7.93 -5.01 5.70
C GLU A 572 -8.84 -6.21 5.99
N GLN A 573 -9.11 -7.04 4.98
CA GLN A 573 -9.84 -8.29 5.16
C GLN A 573 -9.06 -9.27 6.04
N LYS A 574 -7.76 -9.43 5.78
CA LYS A 574 -6.84 -10.23 6.60
C LYS A 574 -6.77 -9.68 8.02
N LEU A 575 -6.63 -8.37 8.19
CA LEU A 575 -6.65 -7.70 9.48
C LEU A 575 -7.96 -7.99 10.25
N GLY A 576 -9.11 -7.86 9.59
CA GLY A 576 -10.42 -8.21 10.16
C GLY A 576 -10.54 -9.68 10.56
N GLN A 577 -10.02 -10.61 9.74
CA GLN A 577 -10.00 -12.04 10.05
C GLN A 577 -9.06 -12.36 11.22
N ILE A 578 -7.88 -11.74 11.27
CA ILE A 578 -6.94 -11.84 12.39
C ILE A 578 -7.60 -11.35 13.68
N PHE A 579 -8.31 -10.22 13.65
CA PHE A 579 -9.08 -9.77 14.81
C PHE A 579 -10.16 -10.76 15.22
N GLY A 580 -10.85 -11.37 14.25
CA GLY A 580 -11.84 -12.41 14.53
C GLY A 580 -11.24 -13.59 15.25
N ILE A 581 -10.08 -14.07 14.80
CA ILE A 581 -9.34 -15.18 15.45
C ILE A 581 -8.90 -14.80 16.86
N PHE A 582 -8.35 -13.61 17.09
CA PHE A 582 -7.90 -13.18 18.42
C PHE A 582 -9.03 -12.96 19.43
N SER A 583 -10.26 -12.75 18.94
CA SER A 583 -11.44 -12.53 19.78
C SER A 583 -12.15 -13.82 20.22
N MET A 584 -11.90 -14.93 19.52
CA MET A 584 -12.35 -16.28 19.89
C MET A 584 -11.38 -16.91 20.88
#